data_AF-A0A225VR72-F1
#
_entry.id   AF-A0A225VR72-F1
#
_cell.length_a   1.000
_cell.length_b   1.000
_cell.length_c   1.000
_cell.angle_alpha   90.00
_cell.angle_beta   90.00
_cell.angle_gamma   90.00
#
_symmetry.space_group_name_H-M   'P 1'
#
loop_
_entity.id
_entity.type
_entity.pdbx_description
1 polymer ?
#
loop_
_entity_poly.entity_id
_entity_poly.type
_entity_poly.pdbx_seq_one_letter_code
_entity_poly.pdbx_strand_id
1 'polypeptide(L)'
;MKRNGDFHSFSTYGGHCSAFFNLYQYYHRVMSAELEREMSSHFKGLQRQVAGAICQGHGQIEVGKDPMSFGLYKQVALAMLQSTSRDMIFARTFMILSWNLMSSAANTVSICYGHLAWRDGALCVYFAHVKNDQRGTRPRDPRHVYSNLIATEIYRYLRHDAAGNMSVGRTVSGLPILQPDFAILPPRFTTSDEEVQRAKEICFPGLPQIVGFVAEFALASLIYHITLDFWLNLL
;
A
#
# COMPACT_ATOMS: atom_id res chain seq x y z
N MET A 1 -6.22 -33.95 -2.48
CA MET A 1 -5.06 -34.21 -1.61
C MET A 1 -3.82 -33.76 -2.34
N LYS A 2 -2.89 -33.13 -1.62
CA LYS A 2 -1.57 -32.81 -2.15
C LYS A 2 -0.85 -34.11 -2.48
N ARG A 3 0.15 -34.04 -3.37
CA ARG A 3 1.03 -35.18 -3.72
C ARG A 3 1.68 -35.84 -2.49
N ASN A 4 1.76 -35.12 -1.37
CA ASN A 4 2.39 -35.55 -0.14
C ASN A 4 1.41 -36.23 0.84
N GLY A 5 0.17 -36.47 0.45
CA GLY A 5 -0.89 -37.01 1.33
C GLY A 5 -1.61 -35.96 2.18
N ASP A 6 -1.06 -34.76 2.28
CA ASP A 6 -1.66 -33.64 3.02
C ASP A 6 -2.94 -33.09 2.37
N PHE A 7 -3.82 -32.53 3.20
CA PHE A 7 -5.01 -31.82 2.72
C PHE A 7 -4.66 -30.44 2.13
N HIS A 8 -5.48 -29.97 1.17
CA HIS A 8 -5.42 -28.58 0.71
C HIS A 8 -6.10 -27.64 1.71
N SER A 9 -5.85 -26.34 1.60
CA SER A 9 -6.56 -25.33 2.39
C SER A 9 -8.03 -25.22 1.96
N PHE A 10 -8.86 -24.70 2.87
CA PHE A 10 -10.26 -24.40 2.57
C PHE A 10 -10.44 -23.48 1.35
N SER A 11 -9.54 -22.51 1.17
CA SER A 11 -9.54 -21.59 0.03
C SER A 11 -9.34 -22.32 -1.30
N THR A 12 -8.47 -23.33 -1.35
CA THR A 12 -8.25 -24.14 -2.56
C THR A 12 -9.51 -24.93 -2.92
N TYR A 13 -10.16 -25.57 -1.94
CA TYR A 13 -11.40 -26.30 -2.20
C TYR A 13 -12.51 -25.38 -2.71
N GLY A 14 -12.70 -24.20 -2.09
CA GLY A 14 -13.65 -23.19 -2.59
C GLY A 14 -13.35 -22.71 -4.01
N GLY A 15 -12.06 -22.60 -4.36
CA GLY A 15 -11.62 -22.32 -5.73
C GLY A 15 -12.02 -23.42 -6.71
N HIS A 16 -11.88 -24.69 -6.35
CA HIS A 16 -12.34 -25.81 -7.18
C HIS A 16 -13.85 -25.77 -7.42
N CYS A 17 -14.66 -25.54 -6.37
CA CYS A 17 -16.11 -25.37 -6.51
C CYS A 17 -16.44 -24.29 -7.54
N SER A 18 -15.83 -23.13 -7.37
CA SER A 18 -16.07 -21.96 -8.23
C SER A 18 -15.67 -22.24 -9.68
N ALA A 19 -14.57 -22.96 -9.90
CA ALA A 19 -14.14 -23.38 -11.23
C ALA A 19 -15.14 -24.32 -11.90
N PHE A 20 -15.73 -25.27 -11.16
CA PHE A 20 -16.78 -26.15 -11.69
C PHE A 20 -18.04 -25.38 -12.09
N PHE A 21 -18.51 -24.45 -11.24
CA PHE A 21 -19.64 -23.58 -11.61
C PHE A 21 -19.33 -22.73 -12.85
N ASN A 22 -18.13 -22.16 -12.92
CA ASN A 22 -17.69 -21.37 -14.07
C ASN A 22 -17.61 -22.22 -15.35
N LEU A 23 -17.21 -23.48 -15.26
CA LEU A 23 -17.17 -24.39 -16.40
C LEU A 23 -18.57 -24.60 -17.01
N TYR A 24 -19.58 -24.85 -16.18
CA TYR A 24 -20.97 -24.98 -16.65
C TYR A 24 -21.46 -23.70 -17.32
N GLN A 25 -21.15 -22.54 -16.72
CA GLN A 25 -21.45 -21.22 -17.31
C GLN A 25 -20.76 -21.03 -18.67
N TYR A 26 -19.49 -21.43 -18.79
CA TYR A 26 -18.71 -21.32 -20.03
C TYR A 26 -19.31 -22.15 -21.18
N TYR A 27 -19.86 -23.33 -20.87
CA TYR A 27 -20.57 -24.15 -21.85
C TYR A 27 -22.06 -23.77 -22.01
N HIS A 28 -22.50 -22.67 -21.41
CA HIS A 28 -23.91 -22.23 -21.40
C HIS A 28 -24.88 -23.33 -20.91
N ARG A 29 -24.42 -24.18 -19.97
CA ARG A 29 -25.22 -25.23 -19.34
C ARG A 29 -25.62 -24.82 -17.94
N VAL A 30 -26.85 -25.18 -17.55
CA VAL A 30 -27.32 -25.04 -16.17
C VAL A 30 -26.95 -26.31 -15.41
N MET A 31 -26.30 -26.16 -14.27
CA MET A 31 -26.01 -27.29 -13.37
C MET A 31 -27.33 -27.78 -12.76
N SER A 32 -27.54 -29.10 -12.70
CA SER A 32 -28.74 -29.63 -12.06
C SER A 32 -28.72 -29.33 -10.56
N ALA A 33 -29.89 -29.03 -9.98
CA ALA A 33 -30.02 -28.77 -8.54
C ALA A 33 -29.62 -29.98 -7.66
N GLU A 34 -29.68 -31.19 -8.23
CA GLU A 34 -29.17 -32.39 -7.59
C GLU A 34 -27.64 -32.36 -7.49
N LEU A 35 -26.95 -32.19 -8.62
CA LEU A 35 -25.49 -32.13 -8.67
C LEU A 35 -24.93 -30.98 -7.83
N GLU A 36 -25.59 -29.81 -7.86
CA GLU A 36 -25.20 -28.67 -7.03
C GLU A 36 -25.24 -29.00 -5.52
N ARG A 37 -26.29 -29.70 -5.07
CA ARG A 37 -26.44 -30.14 -3.67
C ARG A 37 -25.41 -31.20 -3.30
N GLU A 38 -25.21 -32.19 -4.16
CA GLU A 38 -24.20 -33.23 -3.95
C GLU A 38 -22.81 -32.63 -3.85
N MET A 39 -22.46 -31.74 -4.78
CA MET A 39 -21.18 -31.05 -4.81
C MET A 39 -20.99 -30.22 -3.54
N SER A 40 -21.99 -29.43 -3.14
CA SER A 40 -21.96 -28.66 -1.89
C SER A 40 -21.79 -29.54 -0.65
N SER A 41 -22.49 -30.68 -0.60
CA SER A 41 -22.38 -31.65 0.50
C SER A 41 -20.99 -32.28 0.56
N HIS A 42 -20.46 -32.71 -0.58
CA HIS A 42 -19.14 -33.31 -0.71
C HIS A 42 -18.04 -32.35 -0.25
N PHE A 43 -18.10 -31.09 -0.70
CA PHE A 43 -17.13 -30.07 -0.27
C PHE A 43 -17.21 -29.76 1.22
N LYS A 44 -18.41 -29.68 1.81
CA LYS A 44 -18.57 -29.56 3.27
C LYS A 44 -17.96 -30.78 3.98
N GLY A 45 -18.11 -31.98 3.43
CA GLY A 45 -17.49 -33.20 3.94
C GLY A 45 -15.96 -33.13 3.94
N LEU A 46 -15.37 -32.72 2.82
CA LEU A 46 -13.92 -32.48 2.72
C LEU A 46 -13.45 -31.44 3.74
N GLN A 47 -14.19 -30.35 3.91
CA GLN A 47 -13.85 -29.33 4.91
C GLN A 47 -13.84 -29.89 6.34
N ARG A 48 -14.83 -30.72 6.68
CA ARG A 48 -14.90 -31.41 7.98
C ARG A 48 -13.74 -32.38 8.19
N GLN A 49 -13.31 -33.10 7.15
CA GLN A 49 -12.15 -33.98 7.21
C GLN A 49 -10.86 -33.20 7.48
N VAL A 50 -10.67 -32.05 6.83
CA VAL A 50 -9.53 -31.16 7.10
C VAL A 50 -9.57 -30.64 8.53
N ALA A 51 -10.74 -30.18 9.01
CA ALA A 51 -10.90 -29.73 10.39
C ALA A 51 -10.60 -30.87 11.40
N GLY A 52 -11.06 -32.09 11.11
CA GLY A 52 -10.75 -33.27 11.92
C GLY A 52 -9.26 -33.60 11.96
N ALA A 53 -8.56 -33.51 10.83
CA ALA A 53 -7.11 -33.68 10.76
C ALA A 53 -6.36 -32.62 11.59
N ILE A 54 -6.77 -31.35 11.49
CA ILE A 54 -6.19 -30.26 12.30
C ILE A 54 -6.41 -30.51 13.79
N CYS A 55 -7.61 -30.93 14.21
CA CYS A 55 -7.88 -31.29 15.60
C CYS A 55 -7.01 -32.45 16.11
N GLN A 56 -6.60 -33.37 15.23
CA GLN A 56 -5.70 -34.48 15.55
C GLN A 56 -4.21 -34.08 15.50
N GLY A 57 -3.90 -32.79 15.32
CA GLY A 57 -2.53 -32.27 15.23
C GLY A 57 -1.91 -32.37 13.82
N HIS A 58 -2.67 -32.80 12.82
CA HIS A 58 -2.22 -32.87 11.43
C HIS A 58 -2.63 -31.61 10.66
N GLY A 59 -1.68 -30.68 10.53
CA GLY A 59 -1.85 -29.42 9.78
C GLY A 59 -1.60 -28.18 10.63
N GLN A 60 -1.69 -27.00 10.00
CA GLN A 60 -1.55 -25.71 10.70
C GLN A 60 -2.92 -25.18 11.13
N ILE A 61 -3.05 -24.81 12.41
CA ILE A 61 -4.27 -24.16 12.96
C ILE A 61 -4.38 -22.73 12.44
N GLU A 62 -3.27 -21.99 12.48
CA GLU A 62 -3.20 -20.64 11.93
C GLU A 62 -2.87 -20.71 10.44
N VAL A 63 -3.76 -20.18 9.63
CA VAL A 63 -3.63 -20.14 8.17
C VAL A 63 -3.43 -18.70 7.75
N GLY A 64 -2.25 -18.37 7.24
CA GLY A 64 -1.94 -17.01 6.81
C GLY A 64 -0.46 -16.70 6.89
N LYS A 65 -0.12 -15.42 6.68
CA LYS A 65 1.19 -14.88 7.00
C LYS A 65 1.07 -14.05 8.26
N ASP A 66 2.05 -14.14 9.14
CA ASP A 66 2.11 -13.28 10.31
C ASP A 66 2.22 -11.81 9.89
N PRO A 67 1.50 -10.90 10.57
CA PRO A 67 1.63 -9.49 10.30
C PRO A 67 3.05 -9.03 10.64
N MET A 68 3.66 -8.28 9.72
CA MET A 68 4.93 -7.62 9.99
C MET A 68 4.74 -6.63 11.14
N SER A 69 5.54 -6.77 12.20
CA SER A 69 5.50 -5.82 13.31
C SER A 69 5.94 -4.43 12.85
N PHE A 70 5.39 -3.39 13.45
CA PHE A 70 5.75 -2.01 13.10
C PHE A 70 7.23 -1.71 13.33
N GLY A 71 7.82 -2.30 14.38
CA GLY A 71 9.26 -2.19 14.65
C GLY A 71 10.12 -2.80 13.55
N LEU A 72 9.73 -3.97 13.04
CA LEU A 72 10.42 -4.62 11.92
C LEU A 72 10.29 -3.79 10.64
N TYR A 73 9.08 -3.29 10.35
CA TYR A 73 8.84 -2.40 9.21
C TYR A 73 9.77 -1.17 9.24
N LYS A 74 9.89 -0.52 10.41
CA LYS A 74 10.79 0.62 10.63
C LYS A 74 12.25 0.26 10.34
N GLN A 75 12.73 -0.84 10.90
CA GLN A 75 14.12 -1.26 10.73
C GLN A 75 14.45 -1.61 9.28
N VAL A 76 13.53 -2.28 8.56
CA VAL A 76 13.71 -2.58 7.14
C VAL A 76 13.75 -1.30 6.30
N ALA A 77 12.84 -0.34 6.57
CA ALA A 77 12.81 0.95 5.86
C ALA A 77 14.09 1.77 6.10
N LEU A 78 14.64 1.71 7.31
CA LEU A 78 15.92 2.34 7.68
C LEU A 78 17.10 1.67 6.98
N ALA A 79 17.18 0.35 7.00
CA ALA A 79 18.25 -0.40 6.33
C ALA A 79 18.26 -0.13 4.81
N MET A 80 17.07 -0.01 4.20
CA MET A 80 16.97 0.37 2.79
C MET A 80 17.37 1.83 2.52
N LEU A 81 17.13 2.75 3.46
CA LEU A 81 17.52 4.16 3.33
C LEU A 81 19.04 4.33 3.33
N GLN A 82 19.76 3.52 4.11
CA GLN A 82 21.22 3.58 4.21
C GLN A 82 21.93 2.96 2.99
N SER A 83 21.20 2.27 2.11
CA SER A 83 21.76 1.67 0.90
C SER A 83 21.74 2.66 -0.27
N THR A 84 22.82 2.68 -1.04
CA THR A 84 22.91 3.44 -2.31
C THR A 84 22.38 2.66 -3.51
N SER A 85 21.92 1.42 -3.32
CA SER A 85 21.40 0.59 -4.40
C SER A 85 20.05 1.10 -4.91
N ARG A 86 19.92 1.22 -6.23
CA ARG A 86 18.66 1.60 -6.90
C ARG A 86 17.50 0.67 -6.52
N ASP A 87 17.79 -0.63 -6.37
CA ASP A 87 16.78 -1.62 -6.00
C ASP A 87 16.27 -1.41 -4.58
N MET A 88 17.16 -0.99 -3.66
CA MET A 88 16.80 -0.71 -2.27
C MET A 88 16.00 0.59 -2.15
N ILE A 89 16.36 1.62 -2.93
CA ILE A 89 15.58 2.86 -3.03
C ILE A 89 14.18 2.57 -3.57
N PHE A 90 14.08 1.77 -4.64
CA PHE A 90 12.79 1.36 -5.20
C PHE A 90 11.99 0.52 -4.21
N ALA A 91 12.59 -0.52 -3.62
CA ALA A 91 11.93 -1.40 -2.65
C ALA A 91 11.39 -0.61 -1.46
N ARG A 92 12.16 0.35 -0.94
CA ARG A 92 11.74 1.26 0.11
C ARG A 92 10.55 2.10 -0.30
N THR A 93 10.64 2.78 -1.44
CA THR A 93 9.55 3.61 -1.96
C THR A 93 8.29 2.79 -2.18
N PHE A 94 8.42 1.60 -2.78
CA PHE A 94 7.32 0.68 -3.02
C PHE A 94 6.69 0.17 -1.72
N MET A 95 7.51 -0.23 -0.74
CA MET A 95 7.04 -0.72 0.56
C MET A 95 6.30 0.39 1.32
N ILE A 96 6.89 1.58 1.38
CA ILE A 96 6.30 2.75 2.05
C ILE A 96 5.00 3.17 1.37
N LEU A 97 4.98 3.24 0.03
CA LEU A 97 3.76 3.58 -0.71
C LEU A 97 2.66 2.53 -0.52
N SER A 98 3.00 1.24 -0.60
CA SER A 98 2.03 0.15 -0.40
C SER A 98 1.44 0.18 1.01
N TRP A 99 2.29 0.43 2.01
CA TRP A 99 1.87 0.56 3.39
C TRP A 99 0.97 1.77 3.58
N ASN A 100 1.39 2.95 3.12
CA ASN A 100 0.60 4.18 3.24
C ASN A 100 -0.76 4.05 2.56
N LEU A 101 -0.75 3.67 1.30
CA LEU A 101 -1.97 3.58 0.53
C LEU A 101 -2.84 2.39 0.98
N MET A 102 -2.38 1.54 1.91
CA MET A 102 -3.00 0.25 2.25
C MET A 102 -3.44 -0.48 0.99
N SER A 103 -2.54 -0.51 0.01
CA SER A 103 -2.79 -1.03 -1.32
C SER A 103 -2.05 -2.35 -1.49
N SER A 104 -2.69 -3.25 -2.23
CA SER A 104 -2.00 -4.47 -2.67
C SER A 104 -0.84 -4.11 -3.60
N ALA A 105 0.17 -4.98 -3.69
CA ALA A 105 1.29 -4.80 -4.60
C ALA A 105 0.86 -4.54 -6.06
N ALA A 106 -0.19 -5.22 -6.52
CA ALA A 106 -0.74 -5.05 -7.87
C ALA A 106 -1.34 -3.65 -8.09
N ASN A 107 -1.96 -3.08 -7.06
CA ASN A 107 -2.45 -1.71 -7.13
C ASN A 107 -1.30 -0.70 -7.05
N THR A 108 -0.32 -0.92 -6.17
CA THR A 108 0.82 0.00 -6.01
C THR A 108 1.65 0.10 -7.31
N VAL A 109 1.93 -1.02 -7.97
CA VAL A 109 2.71 -1.04 -9.22
C VAL A 109 1.97 -0.37 -10.39
N SER A 110 0.63 -0.32 -10.34
CA SER A 110 -0.20 0.31 -11.38
C SER A 110 -0.33 1.83 -11.24
N ILE A 111 0.31 2.44 -10.23
CA ILE A 111 0.27 3.89 -10.02
C ILE A 111 1.13 4.57 -11.09
N CYS A 112 0.50 5.45 -11.88
CA CYS A 112 1.15 6.24 -12.91
C CYS A 112 1.17 7.73 -12.50
N TYR A 113 1.98 8.55 -13.16
CA TYR A 113 2.05 9.99 -12.90
C TYR A 113 0.71 10.72 -13.00
N GLY A 114 -0.15 10.33 -13.95
CA GLY A 114 -1.50 10.89 -14.10
C GLY A 114 -2.46 10.55 -12.94
N HIS A 115 -2.07 9.65 -12.03
CA HIS A 115 -2.84 9.31 -10.84
C HIS A 115 -2.43 10.14 -9.62
N LEU A 116 -1.43 11.01 -9.74
CA LEU A 116 -0.92 11.82 -8.65
C LEU A 116 -1.47 13.24 -8.74
N ALA A 117 -1.86 13.79 -7.59
CA ALA A 117 -2.16 15.21 -7.45
C ALA A 117 -1.65 15.71 -6.10
N TRP A 118 -1.44 17.01 -5.97
CA TRP A 118 -1.18 17.64 -4.68
C TRP A 118 -2.38 18.48 -4.26
N ARG A 119 -2.92 18.24 -3.06
CA ARG A 119 -4.03 19.01 -2.50
C ARG A 119 -3.85 19.17 -1.00
N ASP A 120 -4.06 20.38 -0.49
CA ASP A 120 -4.09 20.68 0.95
C ASP A 120 -2.89 20.14 1.75
N GLY A 121 -1.69 20.21 1.16
CA GLY A 121 -0.45 19.75 1.81
C GLY A 121 -0.25 18.22 1.80
N ALA A 122 -1.02 17.49 0.98
CA ALA A 122 -0.93 16.04 0.82
C ALA A 122 -0.74 15.63 -0.65
N LEU A 123 0.05 14.58 -0.85
CA LEU A 123 0.07 13.82 -2.09
C LEU A 123 -1.20 12.95 -2.16
N CYS A 124 -2.03 13.21 -3.15
CA CYS A 124 -3.25 12.48 -3.45
C CYS A 124 -2.95 11.43 -4.53
N VAL A 125 -3.37 10.19 -4.29
CA VAL A 125 -3.23 9.07 -5.23
C VAL A 125 -4.60 8.54 -5.62
N TYR A 126 -4.92 8.60 -6.92
CA TYR A 126 -6.15 8.09 -7.50
C TYR A 126 -5.94 6.67 -8.02
N PHE A 127 -6.65 5.69 -7.45
CA PHE A 127 -6.60 4.33 -7.97
C PHE A 127 -7.50 4.18 -9.19
N ALA A 128 -6.92 3.76 -10.31
CA ALA A 128 -7.68 3.50 -11.52
C ALA A 128 -8.59 2.26 -11.40
N HIS A 129 -8.17 1.29 -10.61
CA HIS A 129 -8.91 0.06 -10.36
C HIS A 129 -8.90 -0.25 -8.87
N VAL A 130 -10.08 -0.53 -8.31
CA VAL A 130 -10.24 -0.90 -6.91
C VAL A 130 -10.88 -2.28 -6.86
N LYS A 131 -10.33 -3.19 -6.04
CA LYS A 131 -10.74 -4.61 -5.98
C LYS A 131 -12.25 -4.82 -5.81
N ASN A 132 -12.91 -3.91 -5.10
CA ASN A 132 -14.35 -3.99 -4.79
C ASN A 132 -15.23 -3.23 -5.79
N ASP A 133 -14.64 -2.62 -6.82
CA ASP A 133 -15.35 -1.90 -7.88
C ASP A 133 -14.79 -2.30 -9.25
N GLN A 134 -14.98 -3.58 -9.59
CA GLN A 134 -14.54 -4.14 -10.88
C GLN A 134 -15.18 -3.44 -12.08
N ARG A 135 -16.33 -2.78 -11.89
CA ARG A 135 -17.03 -2.04 -12.95
C ARG A 135 -16.59 -0.57 -13.05
N GLY A 136 -15.82 -0.07 -12.09
CA GLY A 136 -15.34 1.32 -12.08
C GLY A 136 -16.45 2.36 -11.94
N THR A 137 -17.57 1.99 -11.31
CA THR A 137 -18.79 2.82 -11.23
C THR A 137 -18.80 3.77 -10.03
N ARG A 138 -17.91 3.56 -9.06
CA ARG A 138 -17.87 4.38 -7.84
C ARG A 138 -17.03 5.64 -8.06
N PRO A 139 -17.38 6.74 -7.38
CA PRO A 139 -16.50 7.91 -7.29
C PRO A 139 -15.10 7.49 -6.85
N ARG A 140 -14.08 8.04 -7.50
CA ARG A 140 -12.69 7.73 -7.20
C ARG A 140 -12.14 8.71 -6.20
N ASP A 141 -12.40 8.43 -4.93
CA ASP A 141 -11.85 9.24 -3.85
C ASP A 141 -10.33 8.98 -3.75
N PRO A 142 -9.50 10.04 -3.72
CA PRO A 142 -8.06 9.89 -3.64
C PRO A 142 -7.65 9.38 -2.25
N ARG A 143 -6.56 8.63 -2.21
CA ARG A 143 -5.85 8.36 -0.96
C ARG A 143 -4.80 9.43 -0.72
N HIS A 144 -4.83 10.04 0.45
CA HIS A 144 -3.91 11.10 0.82
C HIS A 144 -2.68 10.54 1.56
N VAL A 145 -1.50 10.98 1.14
CA VAL A 145 -0.20 10.70 1.76
C VAL A 145 0.40 12.04 2.15
N TYR A 146 0.66 12.24 3.44
CA TYR A 146 1.30 13.46 3.91
C TYR A 146 2.76 13.18 4.25
N SER A 147 3.58 14.22 4.12
CA SER A 147 4.98 14.18 4.49
C SER A 147 5.15 14.16 6.00
N ASN A 148 6.17 13.44 6.48
CA ASN A 148 6.59 13.46 7.87
C ASN A 148 8.00 14.07 7.95
N LEU A 149 8.12 15.22 8.59
CA LEU A 149 9.37 15.97 8.71
C LEU A 149 10.33 15.38 9.76
N ILE A 150 9.80 14.63 10.72
CA ILE A 150 10.53 14.19 11.93
C ILE A 150 11.04 12.75 11.79
N ALA A 151 10.31 11.89 11.08
CA ALA A 151 10.73 10.50 10.84
C ALA A 151 10.70 10.20 9.34
N THR A 152 11.82 10.50 8.66
CA THR A 152 12.01 10.25 7.22
C THR A 152 11.87 8.78 6.85
N GLU A 153 12.10 7.87 7.81
CA GLU A 153 11.91 6.42 7.70
C GLU A 153 10.46 5.97 7.48
N ILE A 154 9.48 6.72 7.98
CA ILE A 154 8.07 6.31 7.98
C ILE A 154 7.20 7.49 7.56
N TYR A 155 6.78 7.47 6.29
CA TYR A 155 5.54 8.13 5.87
C TYR A 155 4.39 7.22 6.32
N ARG A 156 3.39 7.74 7.04
CA ARG A 156 2.24 6.96 7.58
C ARG A 156 0.93 7.69 7.36
N TYR A 157 0.09 7.31 6.40
CA TYR A 157 -1.31 7.81 6.32
C TYR A 157 -2.31 6.89 5.64
N LEU A 158 -3.49 6.72 6.25
CA LEU A 158 -4.73 6.31 5.59
C LEU A 158 -5.94 7.07 6.19
N ARG A 159 -6.75 7.74 5.34
CA ARG A 159 -8.22 7.80 5.52
C ARG A 159 -8.96 8.23 4.25
N HIS A 160 -10.21 7.78 4.15
CA HIS A 160 -11.26 8.14 3.20
C HIS A 160 -12.10 9.28 3.83
N ASP A 161 -12.34 10.36 3.09
CA ASP A 161 -13.31 11.45 3.34
C ASP A 161 -13.04 12.63 4.33
N ALA A 162 -13.93 13.62 4.21
CA ALA A 162 -13.72 15.07 4.08
C ALA A 162 -13.31 15.90 5.32
N ALA A 163 -12.58 16.99 5.02
CA ALA A 163 -12.51 18.30 5.70
C ALA A 163 -12.07 18.43 7.19
N GLY A 164 -11.71 17.35 7.89
CA GLY A 164 -11.18 17.40 9.28
C GLY A 164 -9.78 16.78 9.47
N ASN A 165 -8.98 16.74 8.41
CA ASN A 165 -8.15 15.61 8.01
C ASN A 165 -6.64 15.77 8.22
N MET A 166 -6.13 16.98 8.48
CA MET A 166 -4.69 17.19 8.68
C MET A 166 -4.21 16.81 10.10
N SER A 167 -5.02 17.05 11.13
CA SER A 167 -4.69 16.70 12.52
C SER A 167 -4.84 15.20 12.77
N VAL A 168 -5.97 14.60 12.43
CA VAL A 168 -6.22 13.16 12.66
C VAL A 168 -5.19 12.28 11.96
N GLY A 169 -4.80 12.63 10.73
CA GLY A 169 -3.76 11.90 10.02
C GLY A 169 -2.42 11.93 10.76
N ARG A 170 -2.01 13.11 11.25
CA ARG A 170 -0.74 13.31 11.97
C ARG A 170 -0.73 12.62 13.34
N THR A 171 -1.86 12.61 14.04
CA THR A 171 -2.03 11.85 15.29
C THR A 171 -1.79 10.36 15.07
N VAL A 172 -2.38 9.80 14.02
CA VAL A 172 -2.26 8.37 13.70
C VAL A 172 -0.86 8.04 13.15
N SER A 173 -0.13 9.01 12.60
CA SER A 173 1.26 8.83 12.14
C SER A 173 2.28 8.70 13.29
N GLY A 174 1.84 8.80 14.55
CA GLY A 174 2.71 8.77 15.72
C GLY A 174 3.45 10.09 15.94
N LEU A 175 3.02 11.18 15.27
CA LEU A 175 3.49 12.51 15.63
C LEU A 175 2.86 12.89 16.98
N PRO A 176 3.65 13.41 17.94
CA PRO A 176 3.12 13.82 19.23
C PRO A 176 2.05 14.89 19.02
N ILE A 177 0.79 14.54 19.34
CA ILE A 177 -0.39 15.43 19.14
C ILE A 177 -0.25 16.73 19.92
N LEU A 178 0.54 16.69 21.00
CA LEU A 178 0.77 17.78 21.94
C LEU A 178 1.99 18.63 21.58
N GLN A 179 2.75 18.30 20.53
CA GLN A 179 3.89 19.12 20.13
C GLN A 179 3.43 20.26 19.21
N PRO A 180 4.00 21.47 19.35
CA PRO A 180 3.68 22.61 18.46
C PRO A 180 4.01 22.31 17.00
N ASP A 181 4.98 21.41 16.77
CA ASP A 181 5.44 20.98 15.45
C ASP A 181 4.44 20.08 14.72
N PHE A 182 3.40 19.64 15.42
CA PHE A 182 2.32 18.82 14.89
C PHE A 182 1.59 19.49 13.72
N ALA A 183 1.63 20.82 13.56
CA ALA A 183 0.98 21.52 12.45
C ALA A 183 1.94 21.91 11.30
N ILE A 184 3.25 21.63 11.41
CA ILE A 184 4.25 22.07 10.43
C ILE A 184 4.00 21.42 9.07
N LEU A 185 3.80 22.23 8.03
CA LEU A 185 3.68 21.74 6.65
C LEU A 185 5.02 21.16 6.17
N PRO A 186 5.02 20.22 5.21
CA PRO A 186 6.25 19.80 4.56
C PRO A 186 7.07 21.01 4.06
N PRO A 187 8.41 20.87 3.97
CA PRO A 187 9.25 21.90 3.40
C PRO A 187 8.74 22.20 2.00
N ARG A 188 8.54 23.48 1.72
CA ARG A 188 8.07 23.98 0.44
C ARG A 188 8.73 25.30 0.18
N PHE A 189 9.00 25.57 -1.09
CA PHE A 189 9.40 26.90 -1.50
C PHE A 189 8.19 27.84 -1.36
N THR A 190 8.45 29.06 -0.89
CA THR A 190 7.43 30.11 -0.78
C THR A 190 7.14 30.75 -2.14
N THR A 191 8.12 30.73 -3.02
CA THR A 191 8.10 31.26 -4.39
C THR A 191 8.69 30.25 -5.34
N SER A 192 8.10 30.13 -6.53
CA SER A 192 8.60 29.27 -7.60
C SER A 192 9.62 30.04 -8.43
N ASP A 193 10.79 30.26 -7.82
CA ASP A 193 11.85 31.07 -8.41
C ASP A 193 12.53 30.33 -9.57
N GLU A 194 13.14 31.07 -10.50
CA GLU A 194 13.87 30.48 -11.65
C GLU A 194 14.98 29.51 -11.20
N GLU A 195 15.53 29.73 -10.01
CA GLU A 195 16.50 28.82 -9.39
C GLU A 195 15.87 27.49 -9.01
N VAL A 196 14.65 27.49 -8.48
CA VAL A 196 13.91 26.25 -8.14
C VAL A 196 13.61 25.46 -9.40
N GLN A 197 13.19 26.12 -10.48
CA GLN A 197 12.94 25.43 -11.75
C GLN A 197 14.22 24.85 -12.34
N ARG A 198 15.33 25.61 -12.37
CA ARG A 198 16.64 25.10 -12.79
C ARG A 198 17.11 23.92 -11.94
N ALA A 199 16.96 24.00 -10.62
CA ALA A 199 17.32 22.92 -9.71
C ALA A 199 16.48 21.66 -9.94
N LYS A 200 15.19 21.80 -10.25
CA LYS A 200 14.31 20.67 -10.61
C LYS A 200 14.78 19.99 -11.90
N GLU A 201 15.16 20.75 -12.91
CA GLU A 201 15.68 20.21 -14.18
C GLU A 201 17.01 19.46 -13.99
N ILE A 202 17.88 19.96 -13.11
CA ILE A 202 19.18 19.34 -12.79
C ILE A 202 18.98 18.06 -11.96
N CYS A 203 18.16 18.11 -10.90
CA CYS A 203 18.00 16.99 -9.97
C CYS A 203 17.08 15.89 -10.50
N PHE A 204 16.10 16.22 -11.33
CA PHE A 204 15.09 15.29 -11.85
C PHE A 204 14.96 15.38 -13.36
N PRO A 205 16.02 15.06 -14.13
CA PRO A 205 16.00 15.18 -15.57
C PRO A 205 14.95 14.24 -16.19
N GLY A 206 14.09 14.79 -17.06
CA GLY A 206 13.05 14.03 -17.76
C GLY A 206 11.76 13.81 -16.97
N LEU A 207 11.60 14.44 -15.80
CA LEU A 207 10.34 14.37 -15.07
C LEU A 207 9.23 15.14 -15.81
N PRO A 208 8.06 14.52 -16.08
CA PRO A 208 6.96 15.21 -16.75
C PRO A 208 6.41 16.40 -15.95
N GLN A 209 6.03 17.48 -16.64
CA GLN A 209 5.50 18.69 -16.00
C GLN A 209 4.27 18.43 -15.12
N ILE A 210 3.45 17.42 -15.46
CA ILE A 210 2.27 17.01 -14.68
C ILE A 210 2.61 16.65 -13.23
N VAL A 211 3.81 16.15 -12.96
CA VAL A 211 4.30 15.80 -11.62
C VAL A 211 5.44 16.71 -11.15
N GLY A 212 5.57 17.90 -11.76
CA GLY A 212 6.57 18.89 -11.37
C GLY A 212 6.46 19.32 -9.91
N PHE A 213 5.26 19.25 -9.32
CA PHE A 213 5.05 19.47 -7.88
C PHE A 213 5.80 18.44 -7.02
N VAL A 214 5.89 17.17 -7.45
CA VAL A 214 6.61 16.13 -6.72
C VAL A 214 8.10 16.46 -6.64
N ALA A 215 8.70 16.89 -7.75
CA ALA A 215 10.09 17.34 -7.78
C ALA A 215 10.34 18.53 -6.86
N GLU A 216 9.41 19.48 -6.82
CA GLU A 216 9.53 20.65 -5.97
C GLU A 216 9.53 20.29 -4.47
N PHE A 217 8.59 19.45 -4.03
CA PHE A 217 8.55 18.98 -2.64
C PHE A 217 9.72 18.06 -2.30
N ALA A 218 10.14 17.19 -3.23
CA ALA A 218 11.30 16.33 -3.03
C ALA A 218 12.58 17.17 -2.87
N LEU A 219 12.75 18.19 -3.71
CA LEU A 219 13.88 19.12 -3.64
C LEU A 219 13.87 19.91 -2.33
N ALA A 220 12.72 20.49 -1.94
CA ALA A 220 12.59 21.21 -0.68
C ALA A 220 12.90 20.32 0.53
N SER A 221 12.42 19.06 0.52
CA SER A 221 12.71 18.08 1.57
C SER A 221 14.19 17.72 1.61
N LEU A 222 14.83 17.53 0.45
CA LEU A 222 16.25 17.22 0.36
C LEU A 222 17.10 18.34 0.95
N ILE A 223 16.82 19.59 0.56
CA ILE A 223 17.53 20.77 1.08
C ILE A 223 17.34 20.88 2.60
N TYR A 224 16.10 20.71 3.08
CA TYR A 224 15.80 20.78 4.52
C TYR A 224 16.61 19.77 5.32
N HIS A 225 16.66 18.51 4.89
CA HIS A 225 17.37 17.44 5.61
C HIS A 225 18.90 17.54 5.49
N ILE A 226 19.44 17.89 4.32
CA ILE A 226 20.89 18.15 4.17
C ILE A 226 21.32 19.30 5.07
N THR A 227 20.52 20.37 5.13
CA THR A 227 20.84 21.55 5.93
C THR A 227 20.76 21.22 7.43
N LEU A 228 19.76 20.46 7.88
CA LEU A 228 19.64 20.04 9.28
C LEU A 228 20.84 19.20 9.72
N ASP A 229 21.23 18.21 8.90
CA ASP A 229 22.38 17.35 9.19
C ASP A 229 23.68 18.15 9.20
N PHE A 230 23.85 19.13 8.30
CA PHE A 230 25.01 20.01 8.28
C PHE A 230 25.15 20.82 9.57
N TRP A 231 24.06 21.43 10.05
CA TRP A 231 24.08 22.21 11.30
C TRP A 231 24.23 21.34 12.56
N LEU A 232 23.67 20.13 12.57
CA LEU A 232 23.83 19.18 13.68
C LEU A 232 25.24 18.60 13.78
N ASN A 233 25.98 18.50 12.67
CA ASN A 233 27.36 18.02 12.67
C ASN A 233 28.41 19.12 12.94
N LEU A 234 27.99 20.39 13.03
CA LEU A 234 28.86 21.53 13.33
C LEU A 234 28.81 21.98 14.80
N LEU A 235 27.90 21.39 15.60
CA LEU A 235 27.76 21.57 17.06
C LEU A 235 28.26 20.34 17.80
#